data_AF-A0A7K1ZU98-F1
#
_entry.id   AF-A0A7K1ZU98-F1
#
_cell.length_a   1.000
_cell.length_b   1.000
_cell.length_c   1.000
_cell.angle_alpha   90.00
_cell.angle_beta   90.00
_cell.angle_gamma   90.00
#
_symmetry.space_group_name_H-M   'P 1'
#
loop_
_entity.id
_entity.type
_entity.pdbx_description
1 polymer ?
#
loop_
_entity_poly.entity_id
_entity_poly.type
_entity_poly.pdbx_seq_one_letter_code
_entity_poly.pdbx_strand_id
1 'polypeptide(L)'
;MTTERPGGLAGRYYTDSEIFAAEMDSVFARNWVMVGHASEVAEPGTVITARVGDESVLVANDAGQLRAMFNVCQHRGHELVTSTAARLDRITCPYHAWTYSLDGRLLHARGEDVGDVCVPRVRLETLAGFLFVNLSLEAAGLAATAPGVQDDLLVRVPDAPRRVLSARLTHEMRANWKVVVENYNECYHCPNVHKWF
;
A
#
# COMPACT_ATOMS: atom_id res chain seq x y z
N MET A 1 -21.34 -34.62 -16.21
CA MET A 1 -20.52 -33.39 -16.23
C MET A 1 -21.46 -32.21 -16.15
N THR A 2 -21.65 -31.67 -14.95
CA THR A 2 -22.44 -30.44 -14.74
C THR A 2 -21.65 -29.28 -15.32
N THR A 3 -22.17 -28.69 -16.39
CA THR A 3 -21.70 -27.42 -16.94
C THR A 3 -22.08 -26.32 -15.95
N GLU A 4 -21.18 -26.01 -15.01
CA GLU A 4 -21.27 -24.77 -14.26
C GLU A 4 -21.24 -23.62 -15.28
N ARG A 5 -22.34 -22.86 -15.33
CA ARG A 5 -22.33 -21.58 -16.04
C ARG A 5 -21.33 -20.69 -15.29
N PRO A 6 -20.40 -20.01 -15.99
CA PRO A 6 -19.57 -19.01 -15.33
C PRO A 6 -20.48 -17.85 -14.91
N GLY A 7 -20.98 -17.91 -13.69
CA GLY A 7 -21.67 -16.82 -13.02
C GLY A 7 -20.68 -15.99 -12.21
N GLY A 8 -21.04 -14.74 -11.90
CA GLY A 8 -20.31 -13.95 -10.91
C GLY A 8 -20.30 -14.64 -9.54
N LEU A 9 -19.52 -14.09 -8.60
CA LEU A 9 -19.44 -14.65 -7.26
C LEU A 9 -20.82 -14.62 -6.58
N ALA A 10 -21.07 -15.59 -5.71
CA ALA A 10 -22.28 -15.60 -4.89
C ALA A 10 -22.35 -14.32 -4.02
N GLY A 11 -23.55 -13.79 -3.79
CA GLY A 11 -23.76 -12.52 -3.08
C GLY A 11 -23.00 -12.41 -1.74
N ARG A 12 -22.85 -13.53 -1.01
CA ARG A 12 -22.10 -13.60 0.25
C ARG A 12 -20.65 -13.09 0.13
N TYR A 13 -19.98 -13.29 -1.00
CA TYR A 13 -18.60 -12.81 -1.18
C TYR A 13 -18.52 -11.27 -1.16
N TYR A 14 -19.63 -10.58 -1.36
CA TYR A 14 -19.66 -9.11 -1.35
C TYR A 14 -20.19 -8.53 -0.03
N THR A 15 -20.92 -9.31 0.77
CA THR A 15 -21.69 -8.80 1.93
C THR A 15 -21.36 -9.46 3.27
N ASP A 16 -20.71 -10.63 3.28
CA ASP A 16 -20.39 -11.39 4.49
C ASP A 16 -19.14 -10.82 5.18
N SER A 17 -19.27 -10.42 6.45
CA SER A 17 -18.17 -9.82 7.22
C SER A 17 -17.08 -10.81 7.58
N GLU A 18 -17.39 -12.10 7.73
CA GLU A 18 -16.37 -13.12 8.01
C GLU A 18 -15.50 -13.38 6.78
N ILE A 19 -16.11 -13.36 5.58
CA ILE A 19 -15.37 -13.43 4.32
C ILE A 19 -14.49 -12.19 4.16
N PHE A 20 -15.02 -11.01 4.42
CA PHE A 20 -14.24 -9.77 4.33
C PHE A 20 -13.02 -9.78 5.26
N ALA A 21 -13.19 -10.20 6.52
CA ALA A 21 -12.08 -10.34 7.46
C ALA A 21 -11.03 -11.35 6.96
N ALA A 22 -11.47 -12.51 6.48
CA ALA A 22 -10.56 -13.51 5.91
C ALA A 22 -9.81 -13.00 4.66
N GLU A 23 -10.43 -12.15 3.85
CA GLU A 23 -9.78 -11.51 2.69
C GLU A 23 -8.70 -10.51 3.11
N MET A 24 -8.86 -9.79 4.23
CA MET A 24 -7.80 -8.90 4.73
C MET A 24 -6.51 -9.70 5.03
N ASP A 25 -6.66 -10.87 5.64
CA ASP A 25 -5.53 -11.74 6.00
C ASP A 25 -4.96 -12.56 4.84
N SER A 26 -5.81 -13.00 3.91
CA SER A 26 -5.41 -13.93 2.84
C SER A 26 -5.07 -13.22 1.52
N VAL A 27 -5.71 -12.09 1.24
CA VAL A 27 -5.50 -11.30 0.03
C VAL A 27 -4.55 -10.14 0.34
N PHE A 28 -4.97 -9.19 1.17
CA PHE A 28 -4.21 -7.94 1.33
C PHE A 28 -2.90 -8.14 2.11
N ALA A 29 -2.90 -8.94 3.17
CA ALA A 29 -1.70 -9.15 3.99
C ALA A 29 -0.64 -10.05 3.33
N ARG A 30 -1.00 -10.81 2.27
CA ARG A 30 -0.10 -11.80 1.64
C ARG A 30 0.29 -11.46 0.21
N ASN A 31 -0.36 -10.50 -0.42
CA ASN A 31 -0.10 -10.11 -1.80
C ASN A 31 0.48 -8.70 -1.89
N TRP A 32 1.02 -8.38 -3.06
CA TRP A 32 1.59 -7.08 -3.37
C TRP A 32 0.48 -6.05 -3.62
N VAL A 33 0.51 -4.94 -2.88
CA VAL A 33 -0.43 -3.83 -3.02
C VAL A 33 0.32 -2.58 -3.44
N MET A 34 -0.15 -1.91 -4.50
CA MET A 34 0.41 -0.64 -4.97
C MET A 34 0.04 0.47 -3.96
N VAL A 35 1.05 1.16 -3.44
CA VAL A 35 0.88 2.19 -2.40
C VAL A 35 1.22 3.61 -2.87
N GLY A 36 1.86 3.74 -4.03
CA GLY A 36 2.17 5.03 -4.64
C GLY A 36 3.12 4.90 -5.83
N HIS A 37 3.72 6.02 -6.20
CA HIS A 37 4.74 6.11 -7.23
C HIS A 37 6.05 6.67 -6.63
N ALA A 38 7.20 6.23 -7.14
CA ALA A 38 8.52 6.61 -6.62
C ALA A 38 8.77 8.12 -6.65
N SER A 39 8.11 8.86 -7.56
CA SER A 39 8.18 10.32 -7.60
C SER A 39 7.58 11.01 -6.37
N GLU A 40 6.69 10.34 -5.62
CA GLU A 40 6.14 10.87 -4.37
C GLU A 40 7.15 10.83 -3.22
N VAL A 41 8.24 10.06 -3.36
CA VAL A 41 9.32 9.91 -2.37
C VAL A 41 10.71 10.11 -3.00
N ALA A 42 10.80 10.95 -4.03
CA ALA A 42 12.05 11.19 -4.76
C ALA A 42 13.11 11.88 -3.89
N GLU A 43 12.69 12.82 -3.05
CA GLU A 43 13.58 13.61 -2.20
C GLU A 43 13.82 12.93 -0.84
N PRO A 44 15.08 12.89 -0.33
CA PRO A 44 15.37 12.44 1.02
C PRO A 44 14.53 13.14 2.09
N GLY A 45 14.07 12.37 3.06
CA GLY A 45 13.17 12.83 4.12
C GLY A 45 11.68 12.79 3.74
N THR A 46 11.34 12.50 2.48
CA THR A 46 9.94 12.38 2.08
C THR A 46 9.35 11.06 2.56
N VAL A 47 8.15 11.13 3.12
CA VAL A 47 7.39 9.99 3.63
C VAL A 47 5.99 10.03 3.04
N ILE A 48 5.49 8.91 2.56
CA ILE A 48 4.09 8.72 2.22
C ILE A 48 3.47 7.64 3.10
N THR A 49 2.17 7.74 3.35
CA THR A 49 1.40 6.73 4.08
C THR A 49 0.33 6.12 3.19
N ALA A 50 0.04 4.84 3.43
CA ALA A 50 -0.96 4.09 2.70
C ALA A 50 -1.60 3.03 3.59
N ARG A 51 -2.77 2.54 3.17
CA ARG A 51 -3.44 1.39 3.78
C ARG A 51 -3.26 0.14 2.95
N VAL A 52 -2.99 -0.99 3.60
CA VAL A 52 -2.94 -2.32 3.00
C VAL A 52 -3.90 -3.21 3.80
N GLY A 53 -5.10 -3.43 3.27
CA GLY A 53 -6.19 -4.02 4.04
C GLY A 53 -6.52 -3.15 5.25
N ASP A 54 -6.40 -3.73 6.45
CA ASP A 54 -6.60 -3.04 7.73
C ASP A 54 -5.34 -2.40 8.33
N GLU A 55 -4.19 -2.60 7.70
CA GLU A 55 -2.91 -2.11 8.22
C GLU A 55 -2.53 -0.75 7.61
N SER A 56 -2.00 0.14 8.46
CA SER A 56 -1.39 1.41 8.04
C SER A 56 0.10 1.18 7.85
N VAL A 57 0.63 1.58 6.69
CA VAL A 57 2.06 1.49 6.35
C VAL A 57 2.59 2.85 5.92
N LEU A 58 3.89 3.05 6.07
CA LEU A 58 4.59 4.21 5.54
C LEU A 58 5.76 3.77 4.66
N VAL A 59 6.04 4.57 3.63
CA VAL A 59 7.24 4.47 2.80
C VAL A 59 8.03 5.76 2.98
N ALA A 60 9.29 5.64 3.39
CA ALA A 60 10.19 6.76 3.66
C ALA A 60 11.43 6.70 2.77
N ASN A 61 11.90 7.85 2.32
CA ASN A 61 13.21 8.00 1.70
C ASN A 61 14.26 8.36 2.77
N ASP A 62 15.02 7.34 3.19
CA ASP A 62 16.11 7.45 4.14
C ASP A 62 17.44 7.67 3.39
N ALA A 63 17.83 8.94 3.23
CA ALA A 63 19.07 9.34 2.57
C ALA A 63 19.28 8.69 1.17
N GLY A 64 18.21 8.58 0.39
CA GLY A 64 18.20 7.97 -0.95
C GLY A 64 17.78 6.50 -0.97
N GLN A 65 17.69 5.84 0.19
CA GLN A 65 17.20 4.46 0.28
C GLN A 65 15.74 4.43 0.71
N LEU A 66 14.88 3.83 -0.13
CA LEU A 66 13.48 3.65 0.24
C LEU A 66 13.32 2.55 1.29
N ARG A 67 12.52 2.83 2.32
CA ARG A 67 12.18 1.95 3.43
C ARG A 67 10.67 1.88 3.55
N ALA A 68 10.12 0.70 3.81
CA ALA A 68 8.72 0.55 4.16
C ALA A 68 8.57 -0.16 5.51
N MET A 69 7.61 0.30 6.30
CA MET A 69 7.34 -0.24 7.63
C MET A 69 5.88 -0.02 8.01
N PHE A 70 5.41 -0.72 9.04
CA PHE A 70 4.12 -0.43 9.64
C PHE A 70 4.12 0.98 10.23
N ASN A 71 3.01 1.71 10.10
CA ASN A 71 2.85 3.06 10.63
C ASN A 71 2.38 3.02 12.09
N VAL A 72 3.13 2.32 12.95
CA VAL A 72 2.70 2.00 14.32
C VAL A 72 3.83 2.16 15.34
N CYS A 73 3.56 2.96 16.37
CA CYS A 73 4.47 3.19 17.48
C CYS A 73 4.63 1.92 18.32
N GLN A 74 5.89 1.56 18.59
CA GLN A 74 6.24 0.39 19.38
C GLN A 74 6.01 0.55 20.89
N HIS A 75 5.60 1.75 21.36
CA HIS A 75 5.23 1.95 22.77
C HIS A 75 3.81 1.43 23.05
N ARG A 76 2.79 2.00 22.41
CA ARG A 76 1.36 1.69 22.67
C ARG A 76 0.50 1.63 21.41
N GLY A 77 1.11 1.34 20.26
CA GLY A 77 0.36 1.12 19.03
C GLY A 77 -0.25 2.36 18.38
N HIS A 78 0.13 3.57 18.80
CA HIS A 78 -0.37 4.80 18.18
C HIS A 78 0.18 4.96 16.76
N GLU A 79 -0.65 5.42 15.82
CA GLU A 79 -0.22 5.75 14.46
C GLU A 79 0.88 6.84 14.46
N LEU A 80 1.93 6.67 13.66
CA LEU A 80 3.09 7.56 13.70
C LEU A 80 2.90 8.81 12.82
N VAL A 81 2.41 8.62 11.60
CA VAL A 81 2.24 9.68 10.59
C VAL A 81 0.79 9.64 10.10
N THR A 82 0.03 10.71 10.34
CA THR A 82 -1.40 10.78 9.96
C THR A 82 -1.65 11.44 8.61
N SER A 83 -0.66 12.18 8.09
CA SER A 83 -0.71 12.78 6.76
C SER A 83 -0.44 11.75 5.67
N THR A 84 -1.08 11.90 4.51
CA THR A 84 -0.81 11.08 3.32
C THR A 84 0.61 11.23 2.79
N ALA A 85 1.20 12.41 2.96
CA ALA A 85 2.59 12.71 2.64
C ALA A 85 3.15 13.76 3.60
N ALA A 86 4.45 13.66 3.92
CA ALA A 86 5.18 14.61 4.74
C ALA A 86 6.68 14.63 4.36
N ARG A 87 7.38 15.70 4.75
CA ARG A 87 8.85 15.74 4.75
C ARG A 87 9.34 15.82 6.18
N LEU A 88 10.12 14.83 6.60
CA LEU A 88 10.52 14.60 7.98
C LEU A 88 12.00 14.27 8.07
N ASP A 89 12.70 14.81 9.06
CA ASP A 89 14.05 14.35 9.41
C ASP A 89 14.01 13.14 10.34
N ARG A 90 12.91 13.01 11.11
CA ARG A 90 12.64 11.94 12.08
C ARG A 90 11.15 11.77 12.27
N ILE A 91 10.71 10.59 12.68
CA ILE A 91 9.31 10.26 12.94
C ILE A 91 9.06 10.33 14.44
N THR A 92 8.25 11.29 14.91
CA THR A 92 7.95 11.44 16.34
C THR A 92 6.50 11.07 16.60
N CYS A 93 6.28 10.05 17.42
CA CYS A 93 4.96 9.62 17.83
C CYS A 93 4.23 10.75 18.59
N PRO A 94 3.02 11.16 18.17
CA PRO A 94 2.31 12.29 18.77
C PRO A 94 1.83 11.99 20.20
N TYR A 95 1.82 10.72 20.63
CA TYR A 95 1.31 10.35 21.93
C TYR A 95 2.31 10.62 23.07
N HIS A 96 3.50 9.99 23.00
CA HIS A 96 4.52 10.06 24.06
C HIS A 96 5.90 10.50 23.56
N ALA A 97 5.98 11.01 22.34
CA ALA A 97 7.22 11.51 21.72
C ALA A 97 8.34 10.48 21.58
N TRP A 98 8.03 9.18 21.52
CA TRP A 98 8.97 8.18 21.01
C TRP A 98 9.35 8.57 19.59
N THR A 99 10.65 8.72 19.35
CA THR A 99 11.20 9.31 18.13
C THR A 99 12.05 8.28 17.41
N TYR A 100 11.75 8.06 16.14
CA TYR A 100 12.38 7.07 15.28
C TYR A 100 13.11 7.73 14.11
N SER A 101 14.17 7.10 13.59
CA SER A 101 14.73 7.42 12.28
C SER A 101 13.80 6.96 11.15
N LEU A 102 14.08 7.40 9.93
CA LEU A 102 13.31 7.06 8.73
C LEU A 102 13.43 5.59 8.31
N ASP A 103 14.38 4.84 8.88
CA ASP A 103 14.52 3.39 8.74
C ASP A 103 13.81 2.58 9.84
N GLY A 104 13.13 3.27 10.76
CA GLY A 104 12.30 2.71 11.82
C GLY A 104 13.00 2.52 13.17
N ARG A 105 14.32 2.76 13.28
CA ARG A 105 15.04 2.56 14.55
C ARG A 105 14.66 3.63 15.58
N LEU A 106 14.39 3.22 16.81
CA LEU A 106 14.15 4.12 17.93
C LEU A 106 15.44 4.91 18.23
N LEU A 107 15.32 6.24 18.22
CA LEU A 107 16.41 7.17 18.54
C LEU A 107 16.28 7.71 19.96
N HIS A 108 15.04 7.90 20.43
CA HIS A 108 14.77 8.48 21.73
C HIS A 108 13.42 8.02 22.28
N ALA A 109 13.43 7.55 23.53
CA ALA A 109 12.25 7.37 24.37
C ALA A 109 12.38 8.28 25.59
N ARG A 110 11.38 9.13 25.82
CA ARG A 110 11.44 10.16 26.84
C ARG A 110 11.26 9.55 28.24
N GLY A 111 12.32 9.55 29.04
CA GLY A 111 12.27 9.10 30.43
C GLY A 111 12.21 7.57 30.58
N GLU A 112 12.55 6.84 29.52
CA GLU A 112 12.59 5.38 29.49
C GLU A 112 13.96 4.93 28.99
N ASP A 113 14.55 3.95 29.66
CA ASP A 113 15.72 3.22 29.17
C ASP A 113 15.23 1.94 28.48
N VAL A 114 15.04 2.05 27.17
CA VAL A 114 14.59 0.97 26.30
C VAL A 114 15.74 0.60 25.39
N GLY A 115 15.97 -0.71 25.23
CA GLY A 115 17.01 -1.24 24.35
C GLY A 115 16.73 -0.99 22.87
N ASP A 116 17.31 -1.84 22.01
CA ASP A 116 17.16 -1.69 20.56
C ASP A 116 15.73 -2.02 20.11
N VAL A 117 14.95 -0.99 19.84
CA VAL A 117 13.60 -1.08 19.29
C VAL A 117 13.60 -0.55 17.85
N CYS A 118 12.93 -1.25 16.95
CA CYS A 118 12.73 -0.84 15.58
C CYS A 118 11.27 -1.09 15.17
N VAL A 119 10.70 -0.18 14.40
CA VAL A 119 9.38 -0.37 13.81
C VAL A 119 9.44 -1.56 12.82
N PRO A 120 8.51 -2.53 12.92
CA PRO A 120 8.52 -3.69 12.04
C PRO A 120 8.46 -3.28 10.56
N ARG A 121 9.36 -3.85 9.77
CA ARG A 121 9.46 -3.59 8.33
C ARG A 121 8.43 -4.39 7.56
N VAL A 122 8.01 -3.83 6.43
CA VAL A 122 7.26 -4.54 5.39
C VAL A 122 8.09 -4.58 4.12
N ARG A 123 7.81 -5.53 3.25
CA ARG A 123 8.57 -5.67 2.01
C ARG A 123 8.16 -4.58 1.03
N LEU A 124 9.13 -3.97 0.36
CA LEU A 124 8.93 -2.92 -0.65
C LEU A 124 9.67 -3.31 -1.92
N GLU A 125 8.96 -3.29 -3.05
CA GLU A 125 9.54 -3.44 -4.38
C GLU A 125 8.95 -2.39 -5.33
N THR A 126 9.71 -2.05 -6.37
CA THR A 126 9.29 -1.08 -7.39
C THR A 126 9.07 -1.81 -8.71
N LEU A 127 7.94 -1.54 -9.37
CA LEU A 127 7.62 -2.03 -10.72
C LEU A 127 7.28 -0.85 -11.62
N ALA A 128 8.08 -0.62 -12.66
CA ALA A 128 7.93 0.51 -13.59
C ALA A 128 7.71 1.89 -12.92
N GLY A 129 8.34 2.13 -11.76
CA GLY A 129 8.20 3.36 -10.98
C GLY A 129 7.10 3.33 -9.91
N PHE A 130 6.18 2.37 -9.95
CA PHE A 130 5.16 2.19 -8.93
C PHE A 130 5.71 1.41 -7.73
N LEU A 131 5.38 1.88 -6.52
CA LEU A 131 5.80 1.29 -5.25
C LEU A 131 4.77 0.26 -4.81
N PHE A 132 5.22 -0.96 -4.55
CA PHE A 132 4.40 -2.06 -4.06
C PHE A 132 4.90 -2.52 -2.70
N VAL A 133 3.95 -2.76 -1.80
CA VAL A 133 4.21 -3.29 -0.46
C VAL A 133 3.60 -4.67 -0.30
N ASN A 134 4.30 -5.55 0.41
CA ASN A 134 3.74 -6.79 0.95
C ASN A 134 4.03 -6.83 2.47
N LEU A 135 3.01 -7.13 3.27
CA LEU A 135 3.14 -7.14 4.73
C LEU A 135 4.01 -8.30 5.23
N SER A 136 4.21 -9.33 4.42
CA SER A 136 5.12 -10.44 4.69
C SER A 136 6.51 -10.19 4.11
N LEU A 137 7.54 -10.23 4.96
CA LEU A 137 8.94 -10.20 4.51
C LEU A 137 9.32 -11.46 3.70
N GLU A 138 8.65 -12.57 3.98
CA GLU A 138 8.86 -13.88 3.32
C GLU A 138 8.11 -14.02 2.00
N ALA A 139 7.43 -12.98 1.51
CA ALA A 139 6.70 -13.03 0.26
C ALA A 139 7.62 -13.40 -0.93
N ALA A 140 7.07 -14.02 -1.97
CA ALA A 140 7.80 -14.11 -3.23
C ALA A 140 8.04 -12.69 -3.80
N GLY A 141 9.14 -12.51 -4.54
CA GLY A 141 9.41 -11.24 -5.21
C GLY A 141 8.28 -10.84 -6.17
N LEU A 142 8.10 -9.55 -6.38
CA LEU A 142 7.02 -9.02 -7.22
C LEU A 142 7.12 -9.55 -8.65
N ALA A 143 8.34 -9.60 -9.19
CA ALA A 143 8.59 -10.15 -10.53
C ALA A 143 8.26 -11.66 -10.64
N ALA A 144 8.37 -12.43 -9.55
CA ALA A 144 7.99 -13.83 -9.53
C ALA A 144 6.46 -14.02 -9.41
N THR A 145 5.79 -13.08 -8.74
CA THR A 145 4.33 -13.10 -8.54
C THR A 145 3.58 -12.60 -9.78
N ALA A 146 4.17 -11.66 -10.53
CA ALA A 146 3.60 -11.01 -11.69
C ALA A 146 4.59 -10.97 -12.87
N PRO A 147 5.01 -12.14 -13.40
CA PRO A 147 6.03 -12.21 -14.45
C PRO A 147 5.56 -11.49 -15.73
N GLY A 148 6.45 -10.69 -16.33
CA GLY A 148 6.20 -9.97 -17.59
C GLY A 148 5.32 -8.72 -17.47
N VAL A 149 4.70 -8.45 -16.31
CA VAL A 149 3.83 -7.27 -16.12
C VAL A 149 4.59 -5.97 -16.31
N GLN A 150 5.83 -5.89 -15.83
CA GLN A 150 6.65 -4.70 -16.03
C GLN A 150 6.90 -4.44 -17.52
N ASP A 151 7.22 -5.48 -18.29
CA ASP A 151 7.57 -5.34 -19.70
C ASP A 151 6.34 -4.95 -20.52
N ASP A 152 5.18 -5.57 -20.30
CA ASP A 152 3.92 -5.17 -20.96
C ASP A 152 3.56 -3.71 -20.62
N LEU A 153 3.70 -3.32 -19.34
CA LEU A 153 3.44 -1.95 -18.92
C LEU A 153 4.37 -0.94 -19.61
N LEU A 154 5.67 -1.23 -19.71
CA LEU A 154 6.64 -0.35 -20.35
C LEU A 154 6.49 -0.30 -21.88
N VAL A 155 5.93 -1.33 -22.51
CA VAL A 155 5.55 -1.26 -23.94
C VAL A 155 4.41 -0.27 -24.15
N ARG A 156 3.41 -0.26 -23.26
CA ARG A 156 2.22 0.61 -23.38
C ARG A 156 2.48 2.03 -22.87
N VAL A 157 3.29 2.16 -21.83
CA VAL A 157 3.60 3.41 -21.14
C VAL A 157 5.11 3.50 -20.87
N PRO A 158 5.94 3.75 -21.90
CA PRO A 158 7.40 3.72 -21.77
C PRO A 158 7.96 4.75 -20.78
N ASP A 159 7.21 5.82 -20.52
CA ASP A 159 7.60 6.88 -19.61
C ASP A 159 7.08 6.68 -18.18
N ALA A 160 6.39 5.57 -17.87
CA ALA A 160 5.81 5.29 -16.55
C ALA A 160 6.78 5.58 -15.39
N PRO A 161 8.05 5.13 -15.40
CA PRO A 161 8.98 5.37 -14.29
C PRO A 161 9.31 6.85 -14.04
N ARG A 162 9.10 7.71 -15.04
CA ARG A 162 9.40 9.15 -14.98
C ARG A 162 8.15 9.99 -14.69
N ARG A 163 6.98 9.37 -14.53
CA ARG A 163 5.75 10.12 -14.26
C ARG A 163 5.76 10.70 -12.86
N VAL A 164 5.12 11.85 -12.73
CA VAL A 164 4.97 12.55 -11.46
C VAL A 164 3.52 12.56 -11.06
N LEU A 165 3.24 12.35 -9.78
CA LEU A 165 1.89 12.50 -9.26
C LEU A 165 1.49 13.97 -9.40
N SER A 166 0.50 14.23 -10.25
CA SER A 166 -0.05 15.59 -10.41
C SER A 166 -1.12 15.89 -9.37
N ALA A 167 -2.02 14.94 -9.12
CA ALA A 167 -3.08 15.07 -8.13
C ALA A 167 -3.54 13.69 -7.66
N ARG A 168 -4.02 13.61 -6.42
CA ARG A 168 -4.66 12.42 -5.84
C ARG A 168 -6.09 12.77 -5.46
N LEU A 169 -7.05 12.01 -6.00
CA LEU A 169 -8.47 12.11 -5.66
C LEU A 169 -8.84 10.88 -4.84
N THR A 170 -9.49 11.09 -3.70
CA THR A 170 -9.93 10.01 -2.80
C THR A 170 -11.43 10.11 -2.61
N HIS A 171 -12.14 9.00 -2.84
CA HIS A 171 -13.58 8.92 -2.72
C HIS A 171 -13.96 7.73 -1.85
N GLU A 172 -14.83 7.96 -0.87
CA GLU A 172 -15.45 6.86 -0.12
C GLU A 172 -16.58 6.25 -0.95
N MET A 173 -16.51 4.95 -1.16
CA MET A 173 -17.52 4.20 -1.90
C MET A 173 -18.16 3.17 -0.97
N ARG A 174 -19.49 3.21 -0.85
CA ARG A 174 -20.27 2.22 -0.09
C ARG A 174 -20.46 0.94 -0.91
N ALA A 175 -19.36 0.29 -1.27
CA ALA A 175 -19.32 -0.92 -2.09
C ALA A 175 -18.22 -1.88 -1.62
N ASN A 176 -18.36 -3.16 -1.94
CA ASN A 176 -17.28 -4.13 -1.73
C ASN A 176 -16.12 -3.83 -2.71
N TRP A 177 -14.88 -3.98 -2.24
CA TRP A 177 -13.68 -3.71 -3.04
C TRP A 177 -13.65 -4.51 -4.35
N LYS A 178 -14.18 -5.75 -4.34
CA LYS A 178 -14.22 -6.62 -5.52
C LYS A 178 -15.09 -6.04 -6.63
N VAL A 179 -16.21 -5.40 -6.30
CA VAL A 179 -17.10 -4.77 -7.29
C VAL A 179 -16.36 -3.65 -8.03
N VAL A 180 -15.55 -2.86 -7.32
CA VAL A 180 -14.76 -1.77 -7.92
C VAL A 180 -13.69 -2.33 -8.86
N VAL A 181 -12.99 -3.38 -8.43
CA VAL A 181 -11.94 -4.03 -9.24
C VAL A 181 -12.53 -4.74 -10.46
N GLU A 182 -13.62 -5.49 -10.30
CA GLU A 182 -14.33 -6.17 -11.38
C GLU A 182 -14.82 -5.16 -12.43
N ASN A 183 -15.40 -4.04 -12.00
CA ASN A 183 -15.86 -2.98 -12.90
C ASN A 183 -14.71 -2.31 -13.68
N TYR A 184 -13.55 -2.11 -13.04
CA TYR A 184 -12.38 -1.54 -13.72
C TYR A 184 -11.80 -2.49 -14.79
N ASN A 185 -11.99 -3.79 -14.62
CA ASN A 185 -11.47 -4.83 -15.53
C ASN A 185 -12.38 -5.13 -16.73
N GLU A 186 -13.42 -4.31 -16.96
CA GLU A 186 -14.31 -4.46 -18.11
C GLU A 186 -14.73 -3.10 -18.67
N CYS A 187 -15.26 -3.12 -19.90
CA CYS A 187 -15.88 -1.94 -20.51
C CYS A 187 -17.24 -2.27 -21.15
N TYR A 188 -17.89 -3.32 -20.66
CA TYR A 188 -19.23 -3.70 -21.06
C TYR A 188 -20.27 -2.66 -20.61
N HIS A 189 -20.07 -2.05 -19.43
CA HIS A 189 -20.94 -0.96 -18.96
C HIS A 189 -20.69 0.37 -19.68
N CYS A 190 -19.54 0.55 -20.33
CA CYS A 190 -19.11 1.85 -20.84
C CYS A 190 -20.12 2.53 -21.78
N PRO A 191 -20.66 1.86 -22.82
CA PRO A 191 -21.58 2.53 -23.76
C PRO A 191 -22.87 3.04 -23.08
N ASN A 192 -23.27 2.44 -21.96
CA ASN A 192 -24.52 2.75 -21.27
C ASN A 192 -24.35 3.82 -20.18
N VAL A 193 -23.21 3.78 -19.47
CA VAL A 193 -22.97 4.60 -18.27
C VAL A 193 -22.12 5.84 -18.59
N HIS A 194 -21.17 5.72 -19.52
CA HIS A 194 -20.19 6.76 -19.86
C HIS A 194 -20.61 7.53 -21.12
N LYS A 195 -21.84 8.06 -21.13
CA LYS A 195 -22.47 8.68 -22.33
C LYS A 195 -21.76 9.91 -22.90
N TRP A 196 -20.82 10.47 -22.15
CA TRP A 196 -20.13 11.72 -22.50
C TRP A 196 -18.65 11.49 -22.85
N PHE A 197 -18.23 10.23 -22.93
CA PHE A 197 -16.92 9.81 -23.46
C PHE A 197 -17.05 9.32 -24.90
#